data_AF-A0A255XII1-F1
#
_entry.id   AF-A0A255XII1-F1
#
_cell.length_a   1.000
_cell.length_b   1.000
_cell.length_c   1.000
_cell.angle_alpha   90.00
_cell.angle_beta   90.00
_cell.angle_gamma   90.00
#
_symmetry.space_group_name_H-M   'P 1'
#
loop_
_entity.id
_entity.type
_entity.pdbx_description
1 polymer ?
#
loop_
_entity_poly.entity_id
_entity_poly.type
_entity_poly.pdbx_seq_one_letter_code
_entity_poly.pdbx_strand_id
1 'polypeptide(L)'
;MNLPFSDADHRRLAELRRRRPAAEDQAKAPRLGDRIADAVALTVGSWRFIIIQSALLCAWILLNVTGVIDWDPYPFILLNLMLSFQAAYTAPIIMMSQNRQAEIDRREAEHDYAVNVKAELEIELLHAKIDALREQEIARLTAIIEKLSDQLAAERQGS
;
A
#
# COMPACT_ATOMS: atom_id res chain seq x y z
N MET A 1 7.30 39.91 17.19
CA MET A 1 6.76 39.78 15.82
C MET A 1 5.94 38.48 15.78
N ASN A 2 4.62 38.56 15.99
CA ASN A 2 3.72 37.40 16.06
C ASN A 2 3.08 37.23 14.68
N LEU A 3 3.31 36.11 14.00
CA LEU A 3 2.60 35.77 12.78
C LEU A 3 1.36 34.93 13.16
N PRO A 4 0.13 35.45 13.00
CA PRO A 4 -1.07 34.64 13.23
C PRO A 4 -1.27 33.74 12.01
N PHE A 5 -1.20 32.42 12.22
CA PHE A 5 -1.72 31.46 11.26
C PHE A 5 -3.25 31.68 11.17
N SER A 6 -3.77 31.95 9.97
CA SER A 6 -5.18 32.25 9.75
C SER A 6 -6.01 30.98 9.64
N ASP A 7 -7.27 30.99 10.07
CA ASP A 7 -8.23 29.88 9.90
C ASP A 7 -8.35 29.40 8.44
N ALA A 8 -8.06 30.29 7.48
CA ALA A 8 -8.01 29.96 6.06
C ALA A 8 -6.88 28.98 5.72
N ASP A 9 -5.74 29.04 6.42
CA ASP A 9 -4.60 28.16 6.20
C ASP A 9 -4.87 26.77 6.78
N HIS A 10 -5.57 26.68 7.91
CA HIS A 10 -6.06 25.41 8.45
C HIS A 10 -7.05 24.72 7.52
N ARG A 11 -7.96 25.48 6.86
CA ARG A 11 -8.89 24.94 5.86
C ARG A 11 -8.16 24.48 4.60
N ARG A 12 -7.16 25.23 4.12
CA ARG A 12 -6.31 24.84 2.98
C ARG A 12 -5.45 23.61 3.29
N LEU A 13 -4.92 23.48 4.50
CA LEU A 13 -4.19 22.29 4.93
C LEU A 13 -5.11 21.07 5.05
N ALA A 14 -6.36 21.26 5.52
CA ALA A 14 -7.39 20.23 5.49
C ALA A 14 -7.82 19.86 4.06
N GLU A 15 -7.81 20.82 3.14
CA GLU A 15 -8.11 20.66 1.72
C GLU A 15 -6.97 19.94 0.96
N LEU A 16 -5.71 20.22 1.29
CA LEU A 16 -4.54 19.52 0.77
C LEU A 16 -4.41 18.10 1.34
N ARG A 17 -4.81 17.88 2.60
CA ARG A 17 -4.98 16.55 3.19
C ARG A 17 -6.13 15.78 2.54
N ARG A 18 -7.16 16.48 2.02
CA ARG A 18 -8.25 15.92 1.21
C ARG A 18 -7.86 15.64 -0.24
N ARG A 19 -6.90 16.38 -0.82
CA ARG A 19 -6.25 16.06 -2.10
C ARG A 19 -5.29 14.87 -1.94
N ARG A 20 -5.83 13.75 -1.49
CA ARG A 20 -5.22 12.43 -1.61
C ARG A 20 -4.59 12.28 -2.99
N PRO A 21 -3.28 11.99 -3.11
CA PRO A 21 -2.72 11.47 -4.35
C PRO A 21 -3.21 10.04 -4.67
N ALA A 22 -4.08 9.44 -3.85
CA ALA A 22 -4.69 8.13 -4.13
C ALA A 22 -5.85 8.16 -5.14
N ALA A 23 -6.19 9.32 -5.71
CA ALA A 23 -7.25 9.45 -6.71
C ALA A 23 -6.74 9.75 -8.13
N GLU A 24 -5.45 10.04 -8.30
CA GLU A 24 -4.85 10.36 -9.61
C GLU A 24 -4.13 9.21 -10.27
N ASP A 25 -4.04 8.05 -9.62
CA ASP A 25 -3.80 6.83 -10.35
C ASP A 25 -5.11 6.45 -11.04
N GLN A 26 -5.32 7.08 -12.18
CA GLN A 26 -6.30 6.69 -13.17
C GLN A 26 -6.21 5.17 -13.29
N ALA A 27 -7.17 4.51 -12.64
CA ALA A 27 -7.64 3.21 -13.00
C ALA A 27 -7.98 3.31 -14.49
N LYS A 28 -6.98 3.05 -15.34
CA LYS A 28 -7.19 2.69 -16.72
C LYS A 28 -8.22 1.60 -16.63
N ALA A 29 -9.46 1.91 -17.01
CA ALA A 29 -10.60 1.04 -16.81
C ALA A 29 -10.15 -0.37 -17.18
N PRO A 30 -10.18 -1.33 -16.22
CA PRO A 30 -9.49 -2.59 -16.39
C PRO A 30 -9.96 -3.17 -17.72
N ARG A 31 -9.02 -3.40 -18.63
CA ARG A 31 -9.38 -3.91 -19.95
C ARG A 31 -10.12 -5.22 -19.71
N LEU A 32 -11.06 -5.59 -20.59
CA LEU A 32 -11.84 -6.81 -20.41
C LEU A 32 -10.93 -8.04 -20.15
N GLY A 33 -9.75 -8.07 -20.77
CA GLY A 33 -8.71 -9.07 -20.53
C GLY A 33 -8.17 -9.07 -19.10
N ASP A 34 -7.95 -7.92 -18.47
CA ASP A 34 -7.45 -7.82 -17.09
C ASP A 34 -8.47 -8.39 -16.10
N ARG A 35 -9.76 -8.09 -16.30
CA ARG A 35 -10.86 -8.60 -15.46
C ARG A 35 -11.02 -10.12 -15.60
N ILE A 36 -10.86 -10.65 -16.82
CA ILE A 36 -10.94 -12.08 -17.09
C ILE A 36 -9.72 -12.79 -16.49
N ALA A 37 -8.52 -12.25 -16.66
CA ALA A 37 -7.30 -12.82 -16.10
C ALA A 37 -7.36 -12.88 -14.56
N ASP A 38 -7.85 -11.83 -13.90
CA ASP A 38 -8.04 -11.82 -12.45
C ASP A 38 -9.07 -12.85 -12.00
N ALA A 39 -10.23 -12.91 -12.67
CA ALA A 39 -11.28 -13.87 -12.34
C ALA A 39 -10.77 -15.30 -12.50
N VAL A 40 -10.05 -15.60 -13.59
CA VAL A 40 -9.45 -16.92 -13.82
C VAL A 40 -8.37 -17.20 -12.78
N ALA A 41 -7.46 -16.28 -12.49
CA ALA A 41 -6.42 -16.48 -11.48
C ALA A 41 -7.01 -16.75 -10.08
N LEU A 42 -8.05 -16.02 -9.68
CA LEU A 42 -8.76 -16.24 -8.42
C LEU A 42 -9.47 -17.60 -8.38
N THR A 43 -10.06 -18.04 -9.50
CA THR A 43 -10.70 -19.36 -9.57
C THR A 43 -9.69 -20.51 -9.54
N VAL A 44 -8.60 -20.41 -10.30
CA VAL A 44 -7.55 -21.43 -10.39
C VAL A 44 -6.75 -21.55 -9.09
N GLY A 45 -6.56 -20.44 -8.37
CA GLY A 45 -5.89 -20.43 -7.05
C GLY A 45 -6.75 -20.92 -5.88
N SER A 46 -8.02 -21.26 -6.09
CA SER A 46 -8.91 -21.69 -5.02
C SER A 46 -8.80 -23.18 -4.72
N TRP A 47 -8.71 -23.54 -3.44
CA TRP A 47 -8.76 -24.93 -2.96
C TRP A 47 -9.99 -25.70 -3.45
N ARG A 48 -11.13 -25.02 -3.63
CA ARG A 48 -12.38 -25.63 -4.14
C ARG A 48 -12.24 -26.07 -5.60
N PHE A 49 -11.54 -25.29 -6.42
CA PHE A 49 -11.32 -25.61 -7.84
C PHE A 49 -10.45 -26.86 -7.99
N ILE A 50 -9.37 -26.94 -7.21
CA ILE A 50 -8.47 -28.10 -7.19
C ILE A 50 -9.25 -29.39 -6.85
N ILE A 51 -10.07 -29.36 -5.79
CA ILE A 51 -10.87 -30.52 -5.38
C ILE A 51 -11.85 -30.96 -6.47
N ILE A 52 -12.59 -30.01 -7.08
CA ILE A 52 -13.55 -30.32 -8.15
C ILE A 52 -12.83 -30.88 -9.38
N GLN A 53 -11.71 -30.27 -9.78
CA GLN A 53 -10.92 -30.70 -10.94
C GLN A 53 -10.33 -32.10 -10.73
N SER A 54 -9.79 -32.38 -9.55
CA SER A 54 -9.29 -33.72 -9.19
C SER A 54 -10.41 -34.76 -9.15
N ALA A 55 -11.58 -34.41 -8.59
CA ALA A 55 -12.73 -35.31 -8.57
C ALA A 55 -13.22 -35.64 -10.00
N LEU A 56 -13.27 -34.64 -10.89
CA LEU A 56 -13.63 -34.82 -12.29
C LEU A 56 -12.63 -35.74 -13.02
N LEU A 57 -11.33 -35.53 -12.82
CA LEU A 57 -10.28 -36.40 -13.40
C LEU A 57 -10.41 -37.84 -12.88
N CYS A 58 -10.57 -38.02 -11.57
CA CYS A 58 -10.77 -39.35 -10.98
C CYS A 58 -12.04 -40.02 -11.52
N ALA A 59 -13.15 -39.29 -11.65
CA ALA A 59 -14.40 -39.80 -12.22
C ALA A 59 -14.23 -40.20 -13.70
N TRP A 60 -13.52 -39.40 -14.48
CA TRP A 60 -13.25 -39.68 -15.89
C TRP A 60 -12.39 -40.92 -16.08
N ILE A 61 -11.34 -41.08 -15.27
CA ILE A 61 -10.50 -42.28 -15.25
C ILE A 61 -11.35 -43.50 -14.86
N LEU A 62 -12.18 -43.40 -13.82
CA LEU A 62 -13.03 -44.50 -13.36
C LEU A 62 -14.04 -44.93 -14.44
N LEU A 63 -14.66 -43.99 -15.15
CA LEU A 63 -15.60 -44.27 -16.25
C LEU A 63 -14.93 -44.94 -17.45
N ASN A 64 -13.72 -44.53 -17.82
CA ASN A 64 -12.97 -45.16 -18.91
C ASN A 64 -12.43 -46.55 -18.51
N VAL A 65 -11.90 -46.71 -17.28
CA VAL A 65 -11.35 -47.99 -16.80
C VAL A 65 -12.44 -49.05 -16.59
N THR A 66 -13.65 -48.65 -16.21
CA THR A 66 -14.79 -49.56 -16.06
C THR A 66 -15.38 -50.05 -17.39
N GLY A 67 -14.86 -49.60 -18.54
CA GLY A 67 -15.26 -50.05 -19.87
C GLY A 67 -16.69 -49.63 -20.26
N VAL A 68 -17.27 -48.66 -19.55
CA VAL A 68 -18.62 -48.14 -19.85
C VAL A 68 -18.60 -47.26 -21.10
N ILE A 69 -17.47 -46.58 -21.35
CA ILE A 69 -17.23 -45.70 -22.50
C ILE A 69 -15.78 -45.89 -22.94
N ASP A 70 -15.52 -46.57 -24.07
CA ASP A 70 -14.17 -46.77 -24.65
C ASP A 70 -13.65 -45.54 -25.42
N TRP A 71 -13.86 -44.34 -24.88
CA TRP A 71 -13.46 -43.10 -25.57
C TRP A 71 -11.96 -42.79 -25.46
N ASP A 72 -11.27 -43.24 -24.41
CA ASP A 72 -9.82 -43.02 -24.24
C ASP A 72 -9.12 -44.27 -23.66
N PRO A 73 -8.84 -45.31 -24.50
CA PRO A 73 -8.10 -46.50 -24.10
C PRO A 73 -6.69 -46.16 -23.60
N TYR A 74 -6.11 -47.04 -22.78
CA TYR A 74 -4.72 -46.91 -22.31
C TYR A 74 -3.77 -46.68 -23.51
N PRO A 75 -3.02 -45.57 -23.62
CA PRO A 75 -2.53 -44.68 -22.56
C PRO A 75 -3.16 -43.27 -22.59
N PHE A 76 -4.47 -43.13 -22.33
CA PHE A 76 -5.17 -41.86 -22.06
C PHE A 76 -4.66 -40.62 -22.83
N ILE A 77 -4.57 -40.73 -24.16
CA ILE A 77 -3.91 -39.74 -25.01
C ILE A 77 -4.67 -38.41 -24.99
N LEU A 78 -6.01 -38.46 -24.88
CA LEU A 78 -6.86 -37.27 -24.90
C LEU A 78 -6.77 -36.51 -23.58
N LEU A 79 -6.78 -37.21 -22.44
CA LEU A 79 -6.54 -36.61 -21.13
C LEU A 79 -5.18 -35.92 -21.06
N ASN A 80 -4.13 -36.60 -21.56
CA ASN A 80 -2.77 -36.05 -21.55
C ASN A 80 -2.69 -34.78 -22.41
N LEU A 81 -3.29 -34.80 -23.60
CA LEU A 81 -3.35 -33.64 -24.49
C LEU A 81 -4.12 -32.48 -23.85
N MET A 82 -5.26 -32.76 -23.23
CA MET A 82 -6.10 -31.75 -22.57
C MET A 82 -5.39 -31.10 -21.39
N LEU A 83 -4.72 -31.88 -20.54
CA LEU A 83 -3.94 -31.36 -19.40
C LEU A 83 -2.74 -30.53 -19.87
N SER A 84 -2.06 -30.97 -20.94
CA SER A 84 -0.94 -30.22 -21.53
C SER A 84 -1.41 -28.88 -22.07
N PHE A 85 -2.54 -28.83 -22.77
CA PHE A 85 -3.14 -27.59 -23.24
C PHE A 85 -3.59 -26.69 -22.08
N GLN A 86 -4.23 -27.27 -21.05
CA GLN A 86 -4.65 -26.54 -19.86
C GLN A 86 -3.47 -25.87 -19.16
N ALA A 87 -2.36 -26.58 -18.97
CA ALA A 87 -1.15 -26.02 -18.37
C ALA A 87 -0.55 -24.90 -19.24
N ALA A 88 -0.47 -25.11 -20.55
CA ALA A 88 0.06 -24.13 -21.50
C ALA A 88 -0.72 -22.81 -21.51
N TYR A 89 -2.06 -22.87 -21.35
CA TYR A 89 -2.90 -21.67 -21.28
C TYR A 89 -2.91 -21.02 -19.89
N THR A 90 -2.79 -21.82 -18.84
CA THR A 90 -2.83 -21.33 -17.45
C THR A 90 -1.58 -20.50 -17.11
N ALA A 91 -0.39 -20.94 -17.55
CA ALA A 91 0.88 -20.26 -17.26
C ALA A 91 0.90 -18.76 -17.66
N PRO A 92 0.55 -18.35 -18.89
CA PRO A 92 0.54 -16.93 -19.27
C PRO A 92 -0.53 -16.13 -18.55
N ILE A 93 -1.70 -16.71 -18.23
CA ILE A 93 -2.74 -16.01 -17.45
C ILE A 93 -2.25 -15.72 -16.04
N ILE A 94 -1.65 -16.72 -15.38
CA ILE A 94 -1.05 -16.54 -14.06
C ILE A 94 0.03 -15.47 -14.13
N MET A 95 0.91 -15.52 -15.13
CA MET A 95 1.97 -14.52 -15.32
C MET A 95 1.42 -13.10 -15.55
N MET A 96 0.34 -12.94 -16.31
CA MET A 96 -0.33 -11.65 -16.51
C MET A 96 -0.93 -11.12 -15.20
N SER A 97 -1.62 -11.98 -14.44
CA SER A 97 -2.19 -11.63 -13.14
C SER A 97 -1.10 -11.26 -12.13
N GLN A 98 0.01 -12.01 -12.10
CA GLN A 98 1.18 -11.71 -11.27
C GLN A 98 1.85 -10.40 -11.66
N ASN A 99 2.09 -10.15 -12.95
CA ASN A 99 2.72 -8.91 -13.42
C ASN A 99 1.87 -7.68 -13.08
N ARG A 100 0.55 -7.82 -13.15
CA ARG A 100 -0.40 -6.78 -12.72
C ARG A 100 -0.35 -6.55 -11.21
N GLN A 101 -0.36 -7.61 -10.41
CA GLN A 101 -0.27 -7.50 -8.96
C GLN A 101 1.05 -6.84 -8.54
N ALA A 102 2.17 -7.24 -9.15
CA ALA A 102 3.49 -6.64 -8.89
C ALA A 102 3.54 -5.15 -9.25
N GLU A 103 2.83 -4.71 -10.31
CA GLU A 103 2.73 -3.29 -10.65
C GLU A 103 1.95 -2.51 -9.59
N ILE A 104 0.84 -3.08 -9.08
CA ILE A 104 0.05 -2.47 -8.00
C ILE A 104 0.90 -2.35 -6.72
N ASP A 105 1.54 -3.46 -6.32
CA ASP A 105 2.36 -3.51 -5.11
C ASP A 105 3.54 -2.51 -5.19
N ARG A 106 4.14 -2.36 -6.38
CA ARG A 106 5.22 -1.37 -6.59
C ARG A 106 4.72 0.06 -6.41
N ARG A 107 3.55 0.39 -6.95
CA ARG A 107 2.96 1.74 -6.82
C ARG A 107 2.58 2.06 -5.38
N GLU A 108 2.04 1.08 -4.67
CA GLU A 108 1.74 1.21 -3.24
C GLU A 108 3.02 1.46 -2.44
N ALA A 109 4.09 0.71 -2.72
CA ALA A 109 5.40 0.93 -2.09
C ALA A 109 6.01 2.31 -2.41
N GLU A 110 5.91 2.78 -3.65
CA GLU A 110 6.37 4.12 -4.06
C GLU A 110 5.60 5.23 -3.32
N HIS A 111 4.28 5.07 -3.19
CA HIS A 111 3.43 6.01 -2.45
C HIS A 111 3.79 6.02 -0.96
N ASP A 112 3.92 4.86 -0.34
CA ASP A 112 4.27 4.74 1.08
C ASP A 112 5.65 5.33 1.37
N TYR A 113 6.61 5.12 0.47
CA TYR A 113 7.92 5.75 0.55
C TYR A 113 7.82 7.28 0.52
N ALA A 114 7.06 7.85 -0.42
CA ALA A 114 6.87 9.29 -0.54
C ALA A 114 6.19 9.89 0.71
N VAL A 115 5.20 9.20 1.28
CA VAL A 115 4.56 9.60 2.54
C VAL A 115 5.56 9.58 3.69
N ASN A 116 6.38 8.54 3.78
CA ASN A 116 7.38 8.41 4.85
C ASN A 116 8.43 9.54 4.80
N VAL A 117 8.99 9.81 3.61
CA VAL A 117 9.94 10.92 3.41
C VAL A 117 9.31 12.27 3.78
N LYS A 118 8.05 12.48 3.41
CA LYS A 118 7.34 13.71 3.77
C LYS A 118 7.14 13.81 5.29
N ALA A 119 6.78 12.72 5.95
CA ALA A 119 6.61 12.70 7.40
C ALA A 119 7.93 12.97 8.13
N GLU A 120 9.03 12.42 7.63
CA GLU A 120 10.38 12.68 8.15
C GLU A 120 10.74 14.18 8.08
N LEU A 121 10.52 14.81 6.93
CA LEU A 121 10.75 16.25 6.77
C LEU A 121 9.83 17.10 7.68
N GLU A 122 8.56 16.73 7.80
CA GLU A 122 7.62 17.42 8.72
C GLU A 122 8.09 17.32 10.18
N ILE A 123 8.64 16.17 10.59
CA ILE A 123 9.20 15.96 11.94
C ILE A 123 10.46 16.81 12.14
N GLU A 124 11.36 16.88 11.15
CA GLU A 124 12.57 17.70 11.22
C GLU A 124 12.24 19.20 11.35
N LEU A 125 11.28 19.68 10.56
CA LEU A 125 10.79 21.06 10.65
C LEU A 125 10.13 21.36 11.99
N LEU A 126 9.39 20.40 12.56
CA LEU A 126 8.81 20.54 13.90
C LEU A 126 9.91 20.62 14.97
N HIS A 127 10.97 19.82 14.89
CA HIS A 127 12.11 19.90 15.80
C HIS A 127 12.80 21.25 15.72
N ALA A 128 13.14 21.72 14.52
CA ALA A 128 13.77 23.02 14.32
C ALA A 128 12.92 24.17 14.89
N LYS A 129 11.59 24.10 14.75
CA LYS A 129 10.67 25.09 15.32
C LYS A 129 10.60 25.02 16.85
N ILE A 130 10.61 23.81 17.42
CA ILE A 130 10.66 23.61 18.87
C ILE A 130 11.96 24.16 19.44
N ASP A 131 13.09 23.88 18.82
CA ASP A 131 14.40 24.35 19.27
C ASP A 131 14.48 25.88 19.25
N ALA A 132 14.00 26.51 18.17
CA ALA A 132 13.94 27.97 18.09
C ALA A 132 13.03 28.59 19.18
N LEU A 133 11.90 27.95 19.49
CA LEU A 133 11.01 28.40 20.57
C LEU A 133 11.68 28.22 21.94
N ARG A 134 12.39 27.10 22.15
CA ARG A 134 13.13 26.83 23.38
C ARG A 134 14.24 27.85 23.61
N GLU A 135 14.99 28.21 22.56
CA GLU A 135 16.04 29.21 22.65
C GLU A 135 15.46 30.59 23.03
N GLN A 136 14.34 31.00 22.42
CA GLN A 136 13.65 32.24 22.78
C GLN A 136 13.15 32.23 24.23
N GLU A 137 12.61 31.12 24.68
CA GLU A 137 12.09 30.96 26.05
C GLU A 137 13.23 31.02 27.07
N ILE A 138 14.35 30.32 26.81
CA ILE A 138 15.55 30.37 27.64
C ILE A 138 16.11 31.80 27.70
N ALA A 139 16.28 32.46 26.56
CA ALA A 139 16.78 33.83 26.50
C ALA A 139 15.88 34.80 27.32
N ARG A 140 14.57 34.64 27.22
CA ARG A 140 13.59 35.43 27.98
C ARG A 140 13.68 35.17 29.49
N LEU A 141 13.81 33.91 29.91
CA LEU A 141 13.98 33.54 31.31
C LEU A 141 15.28 34.10 31.88
N THR A 142 16.40 33.99 31.15
CA THR A 142 17.69 34.57 31.55
C THR A 142 17.59 36.08 31.74
N ALA A 143 16.96 36.79 30.80
CA ALA A 143 16.78 38.24 30.91
C ALA A 143 15.90 38.65 32.11
N ILE A 144 14.87 37.86 32.45
CA ILE A 144 14.05 38.09 33.64
C ILE A 144 14.86 37.86 34.93
N ILE A 145 15.68 36.80 34.98
CA ILE A 145 16.54 36.49 36.13
C ILE A 145 17.57 37.60 36.35
N GLU A 146 18.23 38.07 35.30
CA GLU A 146 19.20 39.16 35.36
C GLU A 146 18.57 40.44 35.92
N LYS A 147 17.41 40.83 35.39
CA LYS A 147 16.66 42.00 35.87
C LYS A 147 16.26 41.89 37.34
N LEU A 148 15.83 40.72 37.80
CA LEU A 148 15.47 40.49 39.21
C LEU A 148 16.71 40.55 40.12
N SER A 149 17.84 40.02 39.65
CA SER A 149 19.12 40.09 40.37
C SER A 149 19.57 41.54 40.55
N ASP A 150 19.48 42.38 39.51
CA ASP A 150 19.83 43.80 39.56
C ASP A 150 18.93 44.58 40.53
N GLN A 151 17.63 44.30 40.54
CA GLN A 151 16.68 44.92 41.47
C GLN A 151 17.02 44.59 42.93
N LEU A 152 17.33 43.33 43.23
CA LEU A 152 17.74 42.91 44.57
C LEU A 152 19.07 43.54 45.00
N ALA A 153 20.02 43.72 44.07
CA ALA A 153 21.28 44.40 44.34
C ALA A 153 21.07 45.89 44.65
N ALA A 154 20.18 46.56 43.91
CA ALA A 154 19.83 47.96 44.14
C ALA A 154 19.11 48.17 45.49
N GLU A 155 18.17 47.27 45.86
CA GLU A 155 17.51 47.32 47.17
C GLU A 155 18.50 47.12 48.33
N ARG A 156 19.49 46.24 48.18
CA ARG A 156 20.54 46.04 49.20
C ARG A 156 21.49 47.22 49.38
N GLN A 157 21.67 48.07 48.36
CA GLN A 157 22.54 49.25 48.46
C GLN A 157 21.81 50.49 48.99
N GLY A 158 20.47 50.48 48.98
CA GLY A 158 19.63 51.58 49.46
C GLY A 158 19.22 51.48 50.94
N SER A 159 19.62 50.43 51.66
CA SER A 159 19.36 50.21 53.09
C SER A 159 20.65 50.22 53.91
#